data_AF-A0A6J7U2S2-F1
#
_entry.id   AF-A0A6J7U2S2-F1
#
_cell.length_a   1.000
_cell.length_b   1.000
_cell.length_c   1.000
_cell.angle_alpha   90.00
_cell.angle_beta   90.00
_cell.angle_gamma   90.00
#
_symmetry.space_group_name_H-M   'P 1'
#
loop_
_entity.id
_entity.type
_entity.pdbx_description
1 polymer ?
#
loop_
_entity_poly.entity_id
_entity_poly.type
_entity_poly.pdbx_seq_one_letter_code
_entity_poly.pdbx_strand_id
1 'polypeptide(L)'
;MIGLDGEKMSKSKGNLVFVSKLLSDGVDPMVIRWALLSGHYQDDRQWSGQLLLKAENEVNQIRVALAQSEVTDPTQMINDIVSDISNNLDTPNALKRLLNWSLKSNSDGNVNQSGAVSRAIDALLGLAL
;
A
#
# COMPACT_ATOMS: atom_id res chain seq x y z
N MET A 1 -10.24 14.16 -5.34
CA MET A 1 -9.39 14.51 -6.51
C MET A 1 -7.92 14.40 -6.13
N ILE A 2 -6.99 14.30 -7.10
CA ILE A 2 -5.54 14.33 -6.80
C ILE A 2 -4.94 15.67 -7.23
N GLY A 3 -4.21 16.32 -6.33
CA GLY A 3 -3.43 17.52 -6.56
C GLY A 3 -1.92 17.25 -6.58
N LEU A 4 -1.15 18.25 -6.97
CA LEU A 4 0.31 18.29 -6.93
C LEU A 4 0.71 19.68 -6.43
N ASP A 5 1.56 19.73 -5.40
CA ASP A 5 2.08 20.98 -4.81
C ASP A 5 0.99 22.01 -4.45
N GLY A 6 -0.13 21.52 -3.89
CA GLY A 6 -1.25 22.36 -3.45
C GLY A 6 -2.21 22.77 -4.57
N GLU A 7 -1.91 22.41 -5.82
CA GLU A 7 -2.78 22.68 -6.95
C GLU A 7 -3.48 21.42 -7.46
N LYS A 8 -4.70 21.56 -7.97
CA LYS A 8 -5.34 20.47 -8.73
C LYS A 8 -4.47 20.08 -9.93
N MET A 9 -4.27 18.78 -10.13
CA MET A 9 -3.64 18.28 -11.35
C MET A 9 -4.60 18.40 -12.54
N SER A 10 -4.15 19.05 -13.63
CA SER A 10 -4.92 19.14 -14.87
C SER A 10 -4.02 19.31 -16.10
N LYS A 11 -4.54 18.89 -17.27
CA LYS A 11 -3.87 19.13 -18.56
C LYS A 11 -3.64 20.63 -18.81
N SER A 12 -4.62 21.47 -18.49
CA SER A 12 -4.55 22.92 -18.71
C SER A 12 -3.45 23.61 -17.90
N LYS A 13 -3.12 23.07 -16.72
CA LYS A 13 -2.05 23.59 -15.86
C LYS A 13 -0.66 23.00 -16.18
N GLY A 14 -0.60 21.98 -17.04
CA GLY A 14 0.66 21.32 -17.40
C GLY A 14 1.35 20.57 -16.26
N ASN A 15 0.68 20.36 -15.12
CA ASN A 15 1.24 19.79 -13.89
C ASN A 15 0.90 18.30 -13.70
N LEU A 16 0.64 17.57 -14.78
CA LEU A 16 0.33 16.14 -14.71
C LEU A 16 1.58 15.30 -14.46
N VAL A 17 1.52 14.41 -13.48
CA VAL A 17 2.45 13.28 -13.38
C VAL A 17 1.84 12.09 -14.12
N PHE A 18 2.54 11.57 -15.12
CA PHE A 18 2.09 10.41 -15.89
C PHE A 18 2.61 9.11 -15.30
N VAL A 19 1.73 8.13 -15.14
CA VAL A 19 2.12 6.77 -14.71
C VAL A 19 3.17 6.17 -15.64
N SER A 20 3.03 6.33 -16.95
CA SER A 20 4.04 5.85 -17.92
C SER A 20 5.43 6.44 -17.69
N LYS A 21 5.51 7.71 -17.25
CA LYS A 21 6.76 8.36 -16.91
C LYS A 21 7.37 7.78 -15.64
N LEU A 22 6.56 7.60 -14.58
CA LEU A 22 7.00 6.95 -13.34
C LEU A 22 7.54 5.54 -13.61
N LEU A 23 6.82 4.75 -14.42
CA LEU A 23 7.24 3.40 -14.80
C LEU A 23 8.54 3.42 -15.62
N SER A 24 8.69 4.35 -16.58
CA SER A 24 9.93 4.48 -17.36
C SER A 24 11.12 4.92 -16.50
N ASP A 25 10.85 5.63 -15.40
CA ASP A 25 11.87 6.07 -14.44
C ASP A 25 12.19 4.97 -13.40
N GLY A 26 11.62 3.76 -13.55
CA GLY A 26 11.92 2.59 -12.73
C GLY A 26 11.08 2.47 -11.46
N VAL A 27 10.06 3.31 -11.29
CA VAL A 27 9.18 3.22 -10.11
C VAL A 27 8.35 1.94 -10.18
N ASP A 28 8.40 1.18 -9.10
CA ASP A 28 7.63 -0.06 -8.94
C ASP A 28 6.11 0.21 -9.00
N PRO A 29 5.34 -0.50 -9.86
CA PRO A 29 3.89 -0.35 -9.92
C PRO A 29 3.18 -0.55 -8.57
N MET A 30 3.70 -1.44 -7.71
CA MET A 30 3.11 -1.71 -6.40
C MET A 30 3.34 -0.55 -5.42
N VAL A 31 4.44 0.18 -5.56
CA VAL A 31 4.70 1.42 -4.81
C VAL A 31 3.74 2.52 -5.23
N ILE A 32 3.51 2.68 -6.54
CA ILE A 32 2.51 3.64 -7.05
C ILE A 32 1.12 3.28 -6.51
N ARG A 33 0.74 2.00 -6.57
CA ARG A 33 -0.55 1.53 -6.08
C ARG A 33 -0.70 1.76 -4.58
N TRP A 34 0.30 1.42 -3.78
CA TRP A 34 0.32 1.67 -2.34
C TRP A 34 0.14 3.17 -2.04
N ALA A 35 0.88 4.05 -2.72
CA ALA A 35 0.76 5.50 -2.57
C ALA A 35 -0.65 6.02 -2.89
N LEU A 36 -1.34 5.43 -3.88
CA LEU A 36 -2.70 5.84 -4.23
C LEU A 36 -3.76 5.34 -3.23
N LEU A 37 -3.51 4.18 -2.61
CA LEU A 37 -4.38 3.55 -1.60
C LEU A 37 -4.15 4.09 -0.18
N SER A 38 -3.05 4.79 0.08
CA SER A 38 -2.71 5.29 1.43
C SER A 38 -3.59 6.45 1.91
N GLY A 39 -4.45 7.00 1.04
CA GLY A 39 -5.46 7.96 1.44
C GLY A 39 -6.84 7.50 0.98
N HIS A 40 -7.87 7.84 1.75
CA HIS A 40 -9.22 7.38 1.50
C HIS A 40 -9.76 7.92 0.17
N TYR A 41 -10.44 7.07 -0.61
CA TYR A 41 -10.74 7.35 -2.02
C TYR A 41 -11.62 8.60 -2.24
N GLN A 42 -12.50 8.92 -1.28
CA GLN A 42 -13.41 10.08 -1.33
C GLN A 42 -12.71 11.41 -1.08
N ASP A 43 -11.53 11.39 -0.46
CA ASP A 43 -10.85 12.62 -0.06
C ASP A 43 -10.11 13.27 -1.23
N ASP A 44 -9.94 14.58 -1.16
CA ASP A 44 -8.92 15.25 -1.95
C ASP A 44 -7.53 14.93 -1.38
N ARG A 45 -6.62 14.51 -2.26
CA ARG A 45 -5.29 14.00 -1.87
C ARG A 45 -4.21 14.70 -2.69
N GLN A 46 -3.01 14.77 -2.14
CA GLN A 46 -1.85 15.35 -2.82
C GLN A 46 -0.90 14.23 -3.24
N TRP A 47 -0.51 14.23 -4.51
CA TRP A 47 0.64 13.48 -4.98
C TRP A 47 1.91 14.26 -4.64
N SER A 48 2.93 13.59 -4.13
CA SER A 48 4.23 14.20 -3.85
C SER A 48 5.34 13.16 -3.90
N GLY A 49 6.58 13.60 -4.10
CA GLY A 49 7.75 12.72 -4.00
C GLY A 49 7.88 12.09 -2.60
N GLN A 50 7.51 12.82 -1.55
CA GLN A 50 7.51 12.30 -0.17
C GLN A 50 6.50 11.17 0.02
N LEU A 51 5.31 11.27 -0.57
CA LEU A 51 4.32 10.20 -0.56
C LEU A 51 4.88 8.93 -1.22
N LEU A 52 5.55 9.09 -2.37
CA LEU A 52 6.12 7.97 -3.10
C LEU A 52 7.26 7.30 -2.32
N LEU A 53 8.18 8.08 -1.75
CA LEU A 53 9.26 7.58 -0.89
C LEU A 53 8.73 6.84 0.35
N LYS A 54 7.67 7.38 0.97
CA LYS A 54 7.01 6.70 2.09
C LYS A 54 6.42 5.36 1.66
N ALA A 55 5.69 5.34 0.55
CA ALA A 55 5.11 4.12 0.01
C ALA A 55 6.18 3.08 -0.34
N GLU A 56 7.32 3.50 -0.89
CA GLU A 56 8.45 2.61 -1.18
C GLU A 56 9.00 1.95 0.08
N ASN A 57 9.24 2.73 1.14
CA ASN A 57 9.69 2.21 2.43
C ASN A 57 8.70 1.21 3.04
N GLU A 58 7.40 1.53 3.01
CA GLU A 58 6.36 0.66 3.55
C GLU A 58 6.23 -0.63 2.74
N VAL A 59 6.23 -0.56 1.40
CA VAL A 59 6.22 -1.75 0.52
C VAL A 59 7.44 -2.64 0.76
N ASN A 60 8.63 -2.05 0.90
CA ASN A 60 9.84 -2.81 1.21
C ASN A 60 9.75 -3.51 2.57
N GLN A 61 9.18 -2.84 3.58
CA GLN A 61 8.93 -3.45 4.88
C GLN A 61 7.94 -4.64 4.78
N ILE A 62 6.89 -4.54 3.94
CA ILE A 62 6.00 -5.68 3.69
C ILE A 62 6.76 -6.83 3.01
N ARG A 63 7.57 -6.55 1.98
CA ARG A 63 8.38 -7.56 1.28
C ARG A 63 9.33 -8.31 2.22
N VAL A 64 9.97 -7.58 3.14
CA VAL A 64 10.84 -8.19 4.17
C VAL A 64 10.06 -9.16 5.05
N ALA A 65 8.84 -8.81 5.48
CA ALA A 65 8.00 -9.73 6.26
C ALA A 65 7.52 -10.92 5.43
N LEU A 66 7.13 -10.72 4.17
CA LEU A 66 6.68 -11.80 3.28
C LEU A 66 7.80 -12.81 2.94
N ALA A 67 9.06 -12.37 2.93
CA ALA A 67 10.22 -13.22 2.69
C ALA A 67 10.61 -14.09 3.91
N GLN A 68 10.02 -13.87 5.09
CA GLN A 68 10.33 -14.65 6.29
C GLN A 68 9.65 -16.03 6.25
N SER A 69 10.33 -17.01 6.85
CA SER A 69 9.79 -18.37 7.01
C SER A 69 8.71 -18.46 8.09
N GLU A 70 8.80 -17.61 9.11
CA GLU A 70 7.81 -17.49 10.17
C GLU A 70 7.41 -16.03 10.31
N VAL A 71 6.11 -15.81 10.44
CA VAL A 71 5.47 -14.50 10.59
C VAL A 71 4.46 -14.57 11.71
N THR A 72 3.99 -13.43 12.21
CA THR A 72 2.88 -13.42 13.16
C THR A 72 1.62 -13.96 12.47
N ASP A 73 0.79 -14.72 13.20
CA ASP A 73 -0.50 -15.22 12.68
C ASP A 73 -1.32 -14.12 11.99
N PRO A 74 -1.58 -14.23 10.67
CA PRO A 74 -2.24 -13.19 9.91
C PRO A 74 -3.78 -13.27 9.96
N THR A 75 -4.36 -14.32 10.56
CA THR A 75 -5.79 -14.65 10.41
C THR A 75 -6.71 -13.48 10.79
N GLN A 76 -6.50 -12.91 11.97
CA GLN A 76 -7.32 -11.77 12.42
C GLN A 76 -7.05 -10.52 11.57
N MET A 77 -5.80 -10.26 11.20
CA MET A 77 -5.43 -9.11 10.38
C MET A 77 -6.11 -9.17 9.00
N ILE A 78 -6.17 -10.34 8.36
CA ILE A 78 -6.85 -10.51 7.06
C ILE A 78 -8.36 -10.24 7.21
N ASN A 79 -9.00 -10.78 8.25
CA ASN A 79 -10.43 -10.53 8.51
C ASN A 79 -10.72 -9.04 8.75
N ASP A 80 -9.81 -8.36 9.46
CA ASP A 80 -9.91 -6.93 9.69
C ASP A 80 -9.73 -6.14 8.38
N ILE A 81 -8.80 -6.52 7.50
CA ILE A 81 -8.64 -5.90 6.17
C ILE A 81 -9.92 -6.06 5.34
N VAL A 82 -10.55 -7.25 5.35
CA VAL A 82 -11.83 -7.46 4.67
C VAL A 82 -12.92 -6.54 5.24
N SER A 83 -12.93 -6.36 6.56
CA SER A 83 -13.87 -5.46 7.24
C SER A 83 -13.63 -3.99 6.86
N ASP A 84 -12.38 -3.54 6.84
CA ASP A 84 -12.00 -2.17 6.44
C ASP A 84 -12.40 -1.90 4.97
N ILE A 85 -12.14 -2.84 4.05
CA ILE A 85 -12.54 -2.70 2.64
C ILE A 85 -14.07 -2.66 2.50
N SER A 86 -14.78 -3.50 3.26
CA SER A 86 -16.25 -3.51 3.27
C SER A 86 -16.84 -2.22 3.88
N ASN A 87 -16.08 -1.56 4.74
CA ASN A 87 -16.42 -0.28 5.34
C ASN A 87 -16.01 0.89 4.43
N ASN A 88 -16.73 1.06 3.31
CA ASN A 88 -16.50 2.18 2.38
C ASN A 88 -15.05 2.25 1.85
N LEU A 89 -14.43 1.10 1.53
CA LEU A 89 -13.08 1.05 0.98
C LEU A 89 -12.03 1.79 1.85
N ASP A 90 -12.05 1.53 3.17
CA ASP A 90 -11.12 2.10 4.14
C ASP A 90 -9.69 1.52 4.00
N THR A 91 -9.11 1.80 2.85
CA THR A 91 -7.77 1.40 2.43
C THR A 91 -6.67 1.97 3.33
N PRO A 92 -6.77 3.19 3.91
CA PRO A 92 -5.79 3.66 4.88
C PRO A 92 -5.67 2.75 6.11
N ASN A 93 -6.80 2.32 6.69
CA ASN A 93 -6.75 1.40 7.84
C ASN A 93 -6.27 0.01 7.44
N ALA A 94 -6.70 -0.51 6.28
CA ALA A 94 -6.23 -1.79 5.78
C ALA A 94 -4.69 -1.81 5.61
N LEU A 95 -4.11 -0.78 4.99
CA LEU A 95 -2.65 -0.66 4.81
C LEU A 95 -1.91 -0.50 6.15
N LYS A 96 -2.48 0.26 7.10
CA LYS A 96 -1.91 0.41 8.44
C LYS A 96 -1.86 -0.93 9.18
N ARG A 97 -2.90 -1.76 9.08
CA ARG A 97 -2.91 -3.11 9.69
C ARG A 97 -1.85 -4.02 9.08
N LEU A 98 -1.71 -3.99 7.76
CA LEU A 98 -0.70 -4.75 7.04
C LEU A 98 0.72 -4.32 7.46
N LEU A 99 0.97 -3.01 7.56
CA LEU A 99 2.26 -2.48 8.03
C LEU A 99 2.54 -2.92 9.48
N ASN A 100 1.58 -2.78 10.39
CA ASN A 100 1.74 -3.21 11.78
C ASN A 100 2.03 -4.71 11.89
N TRP A 101 1.33 -5.54 11.12
CA TRP A 101 1.59 -6.98 11.05
C TRP A 101 3.01 -7.28 10.56
N SER A 102 3.50 -6.57 9.53
CA SER A 102 4.85 -6.77 9.02
C SER A 102 5.93 -6.44 10.04
N LEU A 103 5.75 -5.33 10.79
CA LEU A 103 6.67 -4.90 11.84
C LEU A 103 6.67 -5.90 12.99
N LYS A 104 5.51 -6.41 13.38
CA LYS A 104 5.39 -7.42 14.44
C LYS A 104 6.05 -8.75 14.03
N SER A 105 5.89 -9.15 12.76
CA SER A 105 6.47 -10.38 12.22
C SER A 105 7.99 -10.40 12.29
N ASN A 106 8.66 -9.24 12.18
CA ASN A 106 10.12 -9.13 12.34
C ASN A 106 10.63 -9.59 13.74
N SER A 107 9.77 -9.62 14.76
CA SER A 107 10.16 -9.96 16.14
C SER A 107 9.38 -11.13 16.76
N ASP A 108 8.19 -11.44 16.24
CA ASP A 108 7.23 -12.38 16.82
C ASP A 108 6.64 -13.28 15.72
N GLY A 109 7.52 -13.83 14.89
CA GLY A 109 7.19 -14.86 13.92
C GLY A 109 6.92 -16.20 14.60
N ASN A 110 5.78 -16.81 14.34
CA ASN A 110 5.38 -18.07 14.98
C ASN A 110 4.62 -19.04 14.07
N VAL A 111 4.26 -18.62 12.85
CA VAL A 111 3.59 -19.47 11.86
C VAL A 111 4.18 -19.28 10.46
N ASN A 112 4.22 -20.34 9.66
CA ASN A 112 4.64 -20.27 8.26
C ASN A 112 3.44 -19.96 7.34
N GLN A 113 2.96 -18.71 7.39
CA GLN A 113 1.76 -18.27 6.67
C GLN A 113 1.96 -16.99 5.82
N SER A 114 3.20 -16.57 5.53
CA SER A 114 3.48 -15.39 4.71
C SER A 114 2.82 -15.48 3.31
N GLY A 115 2.83 -16.66 2.70
CA GLY A 115 2.17 -16.89 1.40
C GLY A 115 0.65 -16.72 1.42
N ALA A 116 -0.02 -16.91 2.56
CA ALA A 116 -1.45 -16.61 2.70
C ALA A 116 -1.69 -15.09 2.68
N VAL A 117 -0.79 -14.32 3.31
CA VAL A 117 -0.85 -12.85 3.30
C VAL A 117 -0.65 -12.30 1.89
N SER A 118 0.40 -12.75 1.18
CA SER A 118 0.66 -12.31 -0.22
C SER A 118 -0.57 -12.49 -1.11
N ARG A 119 -1.19 -13.68 -1.10
CA ARG A 119 -2.43 -13.94 -1.87
C ARG A 119 -3.60 -13.08 -1.43
N ALA A 120 -3.77 -12.86 -0.13
CA ALA A 120 -4.87 -12.06 0.39
C ALA A 120 -4.74 -10.60 -0.04
N ILE A 121 -3.55 -9.99 0.07
CA ILE A 121 -3.35 -8.58 -0.29
C ILE A 121 -3.37 -8.36 -1.82
N ASP A 122 -2.98 -9.35 -2.61
CA ASP A 122 -3.20 -9.32 -4.06
C ASP A 122 -4.70 -9.37 -4.39
N ALA A 123 -5.43 -10.33 -3.82
CA ALA A 123 -6.86 -10.48 -4.08
C ALA A 123 -7.72 -9.29 -3.60
N LEU A 124 -7.39 -8.71 -2.44
CA LEU A 124 -8.21 -7.68 -1.78
C LEU A 124 -7.80 -6.26 -2.18
N LEU A 125 -6.49 -6.03 -2.33
CA LEU A 125 -5.93 -4.70 -2.56
C LEU A 125 -5.22 -4.58 -3.92
N GLY A 126 -5.01 -5.67 -4.65
CA GLY A 126 -4.23 -5.71 -5.91
C GLY A 126 -2.73 -5.47 -5.68
N LEU A 127 -2.23 -5.78 -4.48
CA LEU A 127 -0.82 -5.67 -4.14
C LEU A 127 -0.12 -7.03 -4.38
N ALA A 128 0.36 -7.24 -5.60
CA ALA A 128 1.12 -8.43 -5.98
C ALA A 128 2.57 -8.35 -5.46
N LEU A 129 2.74 -8.64 -4.16
CA LEU A 129 4.01 -8.60 -3.43
C LEU A 129 4.49 -9.99 -2.98
#